data_AF-A0A7V9IRS6-F1
#
_entry.id   AF-A0A7V9IRS6-F1
#
_cell.length_a   1.000
_cell.length_b   1.000
_cell.length_c   1.000
_cell.angle_alpha   90.00
_cell.angle_beta   90.00
_cell.angle_gamma   90.00
#
_symmetry.space_group_name_H-M   'P 1'
#
loop_
_entity.id
_entity.type
_entity.pdbx_description
1 polymer ?
#
loop_
_entity_poly.entity_id
_entity_poly.type
_entity_poly.pdbx_seq_one_letter_code
_entity_poly.pdbx_strand_id
1 'polypeptide(L)' 'MKWMLEVVVVPVSDVDRARAFYADQLGFAVDHDTTVSNEMRVVQL' A
#
# COMPACT_ATOMS: atom_id res chain seq x y z
N MET A 1 -2.97 1.85 28.70
CA MET A 1 -2.89 2.02 27.23
C MET A 1 -3.61 0.89 26.54
N LYS A 2 -4.33 1.17 25.45
CA LYS A 2 -4.82 0.18 24.50
C LYS A 2 -4.05 0.37 23.20
N TRP A 3 -3.28 -0.62 22.80
CA TRP A 3 -2.50 -0.59 21.57
C TRP A 3 -3.21 -1.42 20.52
N MET A 4 -3.42 -0.84 19.33
CA MET A 4 -4.00 -1.51 18.17
C MET A 4 -3.04 -1.44 17.00
N LEU A 5 -3.13 -2.41 16.10
CA LEU A 5 -2.34 -2.45 14.88
C LEU A 5 -2.92 -1.45 13.88
N GLU A 6 -2.13 -0.45 13.50
CA GLU A 6 -2.56 0.61 12.58
C GLU A 6 -2.15 0.30 11.14
N VAL A 7 -0.88 -0.09 10.90
CA VAL A 7 -0.32 -0.29 9.56
C VAL A 7 0.65 -1.45 9.55
N VAL A 8 0.64 -2.23 8.46
CA VAL A 8 1.64 -3.26 8.16
C VAL A 8 2.32 -2.93 6.83
N VAL A 9 3.65 -2.86 6.83
CA VAL A 9 4.42 -2.68 5.60
C VAL A 9 4.64 -4.03 4.93
N VAL A 10 4.18 -4.16 3.69
CA VAL A 10 4.32 -5.38 2.89
C VAL A 10 5.27 -5.11 1.72
N PRO A 11 6.49 -5.68 1.71
CA PRO A 11 7.39 -5.56 0.58
C PRO A 11 6.86 -6.37 -0.60
N VAL A 12 6.82 -5.74 -1.77
CA VAL A 12 6.37 -6.36 -3.02
C VAL A 12 7.40 -6.10 -4.12
N SER A 13 7.50 -7.01 -5.07
CA SER A 13 8.41 -6.86 -6.21
C SER A 13 7.87 -5.90 -7.28
N ASP A 14 6.55 -5.68 -7.31
CA ASP A 14 5.84 -4.84 -8.29
C ASP A 14 4.66 -4.16 -7.58
N VAL A 15 4.74 -2.83 -7.47
CA VAL A 15 3.76 -2.01 -6.74
C VAL A 15 2.44 -1.90 -7.52
N ASP A 16 2.49 -1.80 -8.85
CA ASP A 16 1.28 -1.66 -9.67
C ASP A 16 0.45 -2.94 -9.66
N ARG A 17 1.11 -4.10 -9.75
CA ARG A 17 0.43 -5.39 -9.62
C ARG A 17 -0.19 -5.57 -8.25
N ALA A 18 0.50 -5.17 -7.18
CA ALA A 18 -0.04 -5.25 -5.82
C ALA A 18 -1.24 -4.32 -5.64
N ARG A 19 -1.14 -3.07 -6.09
CA ARG A 19 -2.24 -2.09 -6.03
C ARG A 19 -3.48 -2.61 -6.75
N ALA A 20 -3.35 -3.14 -7.98
CA ALA A 20 -4.48 -3.68 -8.72
C ALA A 20 -5.13 -4.88 -8.01
N PHE A 21 -4.33 -5.76 -7.40
CA PHE A 21 -4.86 -6.87 -6.61
C PHE A 21 -5.67 -6.37 -5.40
N TYR A 22 -5.09 -5.52 -4.56
CA TYR A 22 -5.78 -5.09 -3.33
C TYR A 22 -6.91 -4.09 -3.58
N ALA A 23 -6.74 -3.12 -4.48
CA ALA A 23 -7.75 -2.11 -4.74
C ALA A 23 -8.87 -2.64 -5.65
N ASP A 24 -8.54 -3.28 -6.77
CA ASP A 24 -9.54 -3.62 -7.78
C ASP A 24 -10.18 -4.99 -7.54
N GLN A 25 -9.40 -5.99 -7.06
CA GLN A 25 -9.95 -7.32 -6.81
C GLN A 25 -10.50 -7.48 -5.39
N LEU A 26 -9.79 -6.93 -4.39
CA LEU A 26 -10.22 -7.03 -2.98
C LEU A 26 -11.03 -5.82 -2.50
N GLY A 27 -11.07 -4.73 -3.28
CA GLY A 27 -11.89 -3.55 -2.98
C GLY A 27 -11.34 -2.65 -1.87
N PHE A 28 -10.04 -2.71 -1.58
CA PHE A 28 -9.42 -1.83 -0.58
C PHE A 28 -9.34 -0.39 -1.13
N ALA A 29 -9.46 0.59 -0.24
CA ALA A 29 -9.47 2.00 -0.65
C ALA A 29 -8.04 2.51 -0.76
N VAL A 30 -7.63 3.00 -1.92
CA VAL A 30 -6.30 3.61 -2.03
C VAL A 30 -6.29 4.93 -1.25
N ASP A 31 -5.69 4.93 -0.07
CA ASP A 31 -5.53 6.11 0.77
C ASP A 31 -4.45 7.04 0.20
N HIS A 32 -3.30 6.46 -0.13
CA HIS A 32 -2.13 7.22 -0.56
C HIS A 32 -1.38 6.48 -1.67
N ASP A 33 -0.94 7.23 -2.67
CA ASP A 33 -0.05 6.76 -3.72
C ASP A 33 1.02 7.83 -3.93
N THR A 34 2.17 7.65 -3.27
CA THR A 34 3.20 8.70 -3.16
C THR A 34 4.55 8.19 -3.62
N THR A 35 5.13 8.88 -4.60
CA THR A 35 6.52 8.70 -5.02
C THR A 35 7.41 9.59 -4.15
N VAL A 36 8.20 8.96 -3.27
CA VAL A 36 9.11 9.64 -2.33
C VAL A 36 10.42 10.02 -3.05
N SER A 37 10.87 9.18 -3.98
CA SER A 37 12.03 9.43 -4.84
C SER A 37 11.91 8.64 -6.15
N ASN A 38 12.86 8.83 -7.07
CA ASN A 38 12.90 8.06 -8.32
C ASN A 38 13.02 6.54 -8.10
N GLU A 39 13.44 6.10 -6.91
CA GLU A 39 13.67 4.69 -6.57
C GLU A 39 12.63 4.15 -5.58
N MET A 40 11.78 5.01 -5.02
CA MET A 40 10.87 4.65 -3.94
C MET A 40 9.48 5.23 -4.14
N ARG A 41 8.50 4.34 -4.32
CA ARG A 41 7.07 4.64 -4.32
C ARG A 41 6.38 3.81 -3.24
N VAL A 42 5.49 4.44 -2.49
CA VAL A 42 4.70 3.82 -1.42
C VAL A 42 3.23 3.97 -1.76
N VAL A 43 2.50 2.86 -1.67
CA VAL A 43 1.04 2.81 -1.78
C VAL A 43 0.48 2.35 -0.44
N GLN A 44 -0.45 3.11 0.09
CA GLN A 44 -1.28 2.74 1.23
C GLN A 44 -2.72 2.50 0.74
N LEU A 45 -3.33 1.45 1.26
CA LEU A 45 -4.63 0.89 0.89
C LEU A 45 -5.56 0.83 2.11
#